data_AF-A0A9D7N2R7-F1
#
_entry.id   AF-A0A9D7N2R7-F1
#
_cell.length_a   1.000
_cell.length_b   1.000
_cell.length_c   1.000
_cell.angle_alpha   90.00
_cell.angle_beta   90.00
_cell.angle_gamma   90.00
#
_symmetry.space_group_name_H-M   'P 1'
#
loop_
_entity.id
_entity.type
_entity.pdbx_description
1 polymer ?
#
loop_
_entity_poly.entity_id
_entity_poly.type
_entity_poly.pdbx_seq_one_letter_code
_entity_poly.pdbx_strand_id
1 'polypeptide(L)'
;MLDLGTHFARGGPLMWPLLALSVATAGLVLERLWFFRRELLSAACGLRRSGDHLAVLDPQHVSWEGHARSRDAVARVLAAWHLRGEVAARIEGEEALARANHGLLALDTLTQLSTNLGLLGTVVGVLGVFPHYLSGHREGVIENLSVALYTTVLGLLVFLYGFFFQRLFQGLVERLARRLDLAGESLRVGERSGTP
;
A
#
# COMPACT_ATOMS: atom_id res chain seq x y z
N MET A 1 16.88 6.16 -30.05
CA MET A 1 15.64 5.80 -29.31
C MET A 1 15.96 4.59 -28.46
N LEU A 2 15.58 4.60 -27.18
CA LEU A 2 16.04 3.69 -26.13
C LEU A 2 15.76 2.21 -26.44
N ASP A 3 16.79 1.47 -26.87
CA ASP A 3 16.72 0.01 -26.99
C ASP A 3 16.78 -0.63 -25.60
N LEU A 4 15.63 -0.74 -24.92
CA LEU A 4 15.53 -1.43 -23.63
C LEU A 4 16.13 -2.85 -23.67
N GLY A 5 16.10 -3.52 -24.83
CA GLY A 5 16.69 -4.84 -25.03
C GLY A 5 18.23 -4.86 -24.97
N THR A 6 18.91 -3.81 -25.46
CA THR A 6 20.38 -3.74 -25.41
C THR A 6 20.89 -3.29 -24.03
N HIS A 7 20.12 -2.49 -23.29
CA HIS A 7 20.43 -2.11 -21.90
C HIS A 7 20.21 -3.27 -20.92
N PHE A 8 19.22 -4.13 -21.16
CA PHE A 8 19.01 -5.35 -20.35
C PHE A 8 20.13 -6.37 -20.53
N ALA A 9 20.64 -6.53 -21.76
CA ALA A 9 21.80 -7.37 -22.04
C ALA A 9 23.08 -6.85 -21.35
N ARG A 10 23.22 -5.53 -21.22
CA ARG A 10 24.36 -4.87 -20.57
C ARG A 10 24.27 -4.74 -19.05
N GLY A 11 23.10 -4.91 -18.44
CA GLY A 11 22.92 -4.81 -16.98
C GLY A 11 23.15 -6.11 -16.22
N GLY A 12 23.51 -7.19 -16.93
CA GLY A 12 23.79 -8.48 -16.35
C GLY A 12 22.55 -9.22 -15.81
N PRO A 13 22.74 -10.43 -15.24
CA PRO A 13 21.64 -11.30 -14.81
C PRO A 13 20.77 -10.70 -13.70
N LEU A 14 21.30 -9.75 -12.92
CA LEU A 14 20.59 -9.06 -11.84
C LEU A 14 19.44 -8.16 -12.31
N MET A 15 19.36 -7.86 -13.60
CA MET A 15 18.25 -7.07 -14.17
C MET A 15 16.94 -7.85 -14.17
N TRP A 16 16.98 -9.17 -14.35
CA TRP A 16 15.78 -10.03 -14.34
C TRP A 16 15.03 -10.03 -13.00
N PRO A 17 15.69 -10.26 -11.84
CA PRO A 17 15.00 -10.16 -10.56
C PRO A 17 14.54 -8.73 -10.25
N LEU A 18 15.28 -7.70 -10.66
CA LEU A 18 14.83 -6.29 -10.53
C LEU A 18 13.56 -6.02 -11.35
N LEU A 19 13.45 -6.58 -12.55
CA LEU A 19 12.23 -6.50 -13.36
C LEU A 19 11.05 -7.17 -12.66
N ALA A 20 11.27 -8.38 -12.13
CA ALA A 20 10.24 -9.11 -11.41
C ALA A 20 9.74 -8.32 -10.19
N LEU A 21 10.65 -7.70 -9.43
CA LEU A 21 10.30 -6.82 -8.31
C LEU A 21 9.55 -5.57 -8.76
N SER A 22 9.94 -4.95 -9.87
CA SER A 22 9.25 -3.80 -10.45
C SER A 22 7.80 -4.14 -10.80
N VAL A 23 7.59 -5.26 -11.49
CA VAL A 23 6.25 -5.74 -11.88
C VAL A 23 5.43 -6.12 -10.64
N ALA A 24 6.02 -6.82 -9.68
CA ALA A 24 5.34 -7.20 -8.44
C ALA A 24 4.92 -5.96 -7.61
N THR A 25 5.81 -4.98 -7.50
CA THR A 25 5.55 -3.70 -6.82
C THR A 25 4.41 -2.96 -7.51
N ALA A 26 4.46 -2.82 -8.84
CA ALA A 26 3.39 -2.17 -9.61
C ALA A 26 2.05 -2.92 -9.48
N GLY A 27 2.06 -4.25 -9.52
CA GLY A 27 0.88 -5.08 -9.33
C GLY A 27 0.22 -4.85 -7.97
N LEU A 28 1.00 -4.88 -6.89
CA LEU A 28 0.52 -4.58 -5.54
C LEU A 28 0.01 -3.15 -5.41
N VAL A 29 0.70 -2.17 -6.00
CA VAL A 29 0.24 -0.77 -6.00
C VAL A 29 -1.12 -0.66 -6.69
N LEU A 30 -1.32 -1.31 -7.85
CA LEU A 30 -2.60 -1.28 -8.56
C LEU A 30 -3.71 -1.98 -7.77
N GLU A 31 -3.43 -3.14 -7.17
CA GLU A 31 -4.37 -3.85 -6.30
C GLU A 31 -4.82 -2.97 -5.13
N ARG A 32 -3.85 -2.35 -4.43
CA ARG A 32 -4.12 -1.46 -3.29
C ARG A 32 -4.84 -0.19 -3.71
N LEU A 33 -4.44 0.41 -4.83
CA LEU A 33 -5.10 1.60 -5.37
C LEU A 33 -6.56 1.31 -5.71
N TRP A 34 -6.84 0.13 -6.29
CA TRP A 34 -8.21 -0.32 -6.55
C TRP A 34 -9.00 -0.52 -5.25
N PHE A 35 -8.40 -1.18 -4.25
CA PHE A 35 -9.01 -1.38 -2.94
C PHE A 35 -9.39 -0.04 -2.28
N PHE A 36 -8.43 0.88 -2.14
CA PHE A 36 -8.67 2.18 -1.50
C PHE A 36 -9.60 3.07 -2.32
N ARG A 37 -9.51 3.07 -3.66
CA ARG A 37 -10.49 3.78 -4.49
C ARG A 37 -11.89 3.26 -4.25
N ARG A 38 -12.06 1.95 -4.18
CA ARG A 38 -13.37 1.33 -3.95
C ARG A 38 -13.92 1.66 -2.56
N GLU A 39 -13.07 1.60 -1.52
CA GLU A 39 -13.44 1.90 -0.13
C GLU A 39 -13.74 3.40 0.08
N LEU A 40 -12.91 4.31 -0.44
CA LEU A 40 -13.14 5.76 -0.35
C LEU A 40 -14.37 6.20 -1.18
N LEU A 41 -14.59 5.63 -2.36
CA LEU A 41 -15.77 5.93 -3.17
C LEU A 41 -17.05 5.41 -2.51
N SER A 42 -17.02 4.27 -1.82
CA SER A 42 -18.17 3.80 -1.05
C SER A 42 -18.47 4.70 0.14
N ALA A 43 -17.44 5.19 0.85
CA ALA A 43 -17.64 6.17 1.92
C ALA A 43 -18.24 7.48 1.39
N ALA A 44 -17.75 7.97 0.23
CA ALA A 44 -18.28 9.17 -0.40
C ALA A 44 -19.72 9.01 -0.91
N CYS A 45 -20.08 7.84 -1.47
CA CYS A 45 -21.45 7.54 -1.89
C CYS A 45 -22.39 7.27 -0.71
N GLY A 46 -21.94 6.63 0.37
CA GLY A 46 -22.70 6.49 1.60
C GLY A 46 -23.07 7.85 2.19
N LEU A 47 -22.08 8.75 2.27
CA LEU A 47 -22.26 10.13 2.73
C LEU A 47 -23.06 11.04 1.78
N ARG A 48 -23.21 10.67 0.50
CA ARG A 48 -24.01 11.43 -0.50
C ARG A 48 -25.42 10.88 -0.67
N ARG A 49 -25.61 9.57 -0.48
CA ARG A 49 -26.91 8.89 -0.60
C ARG A 49 -27.70 9.05 0.68
N SER A 50 -27.02 9.02 1.82
CA SER A 50 -27.54 9.52 3.07
C SER A 50 -27.13 10.99 3.13
N GLY A 51 -28.05 11.92 2.89
CA GLY A 51 -27.88 13.36 3.16
C GLY A 51 -27.76 13.64 4.66
N ASP A 52 -27.01 12.78 5.35
CA ASP A 52 -27.13 12.51 6.76
C ASP A 52 -25.79 12.80 7.42
N HIS A 53 -25.56 14.09 7.59
CA HIS A 53 -25.08 14.54 8.89
C HIS A 53 -26.13 14.30 10.02
N LEU A 54 -27.26 13.67 9.71
CA LEU A 54 -28.45 13.49 10.55
C LEU A 54 -28.86 12.02 10.83
N ALA A 55 -28.26 10.98 10.22
CA ALA A 55 -28.57 9.56 10.54
C ALA A 55 -27.99 9.11 11.89
N VAL A 56 -27.08 9.91 12.45
CA VAL A 56 -26.67 9.80 13.87
C VAL A 56 -27.79 10.30 14.80
N LEU A 57 -28.82 11.00 14.28
CA LEU A 57 -29.87 11.65 15.07
C LEU A 57 -31.24 10.96 15.00
N ASP A 58 -31.48 9.99 14.12
CA ASP A 58 -32.76 9.25 14.11
C ASP A 58 -32.59 7.72 14.07
N PRO A 59 -32.39 7.08 15.24
CA PRO A 59 -32.20 5.63 15.37
C PRO A 59 -33.35 4.76 14.85
N GLN A 60 -34.54 5.33 14.61
CA GLN A 60 -35.77 4.57 14.37
C GLN A 60 -36.02 4.21 12.90
N HIS A 61 -35.34 4.85 11.95
CA HIS A 61 -35.54 4.62 10.50
C HIS A 61 -34.32 4.01 9.78
N VAL A 62 -33.27 3.62 10.52
CA VAL A 62 -32.03 3.09 9.95
C VAL A 62 -32.11 1.56 9.79
N SER A 63 -31.95 1.06 8.57
CA SER A 63 -31.81 -0.39 8.35
C SER A 63 -30.40 -0.85 8.74
N TRP A 64 -30.21 -1.29 9.98
CA TRP A 64 -28.93 -1.78 10.49
C TRP A 64 -28.41 -3.01 9.73
N GLU A 65 -29.32 -3.87 9.26
CA GLU A 65 -28.97 -5.02 8.41
C GLU A 65 -28.38 -4.60 7.05
N GLY A 66 -28.85 -3.48 6.49
CA GLY A 66 -28.31 -2.89 5.27
C GLY A 66 -26.90 -2.32 5.47
N HIS A 67 -26.65 -1.75 6.65
CA HIS A 67 -25.34 -1.21 7.02
C HIS A 67 -24.33 -2.32 7.34
N ALA A 68 -24.76 -3.44 7.93
CA ALA A 68 -23.93 -4.63 8.15
C ALA A 68 -23.42 -5.26 6.83
N ARG A 69 -24.19 -5.12 5.74
CA ARG A 69 -23.81 -5.56 4.39
C ARG A 69 -23.15 -4.47 3.55
N SER A 70 -23.03 -3.26 4.07
CA SER A 70 -22.43 -2.14 3.36
C SER A 70 -20.93 -2.36 3.18
N ARG A 71 -20.35 -1.71 2.16
CA ARG A 71 -18.89 -1.75 1.96
C ARG A 71 -18.13 -0.78 2.84
N ASP A 72 -18.82 0.22 3.40
CA ASP A 72 -18.17 1.20 4.27
C ASP A 72 -17.85 0.58 5.62
N ALA A 73 -16.56 0.53 5.95
CA ALA A 73 -16.08 0.05 7.24
C ALA A 73 -16.75 0.74 8.44
N VAL A 74 -17.01 2.06 8.38
CA VAL A 74 -17.65 2.79 9.49
C VAL A 74 -19.09 2.31 9.68
N ALA A 75 -19.85 2.20 8.59
CA ALA A 75 -21.22 1.71 8.62
C ALA A 75 -21.34 0.28 9.15
N ARG A 76 -20.40 -0.61 8.80
CA ARG A 76 -20.36 -1.97 9.35
C ARG A 76 -20.06 -2.01 10.85
N VAL A 77 -19.16 -1.14 11.33
CA VAL A 77 -18.86 -1.02 12.77
C VAL A 77 -20.06 -0.49 13.55
N LEU A 78 -20.73 0.55 13.04
CA LEU A 78 -21.96 1.09 13.65
C LEU A 78 -23.09 0.04 13.67
N ALA A 79 -23.28 -0.72 12.59
CA ALA A 79 -24.26 -1.79 12.54
C ALA A 79 -23.93 -2.94 13.49
N ALA A 80 -22.66 -3.33 13.58
CA ALA A 80 -22.21 -4.35 14.51
C ALA A 80 -22.42 -3.93 15.97
N TRP A 81 -22.22 -2.64 16.28
CA TRP A 81 -22.55 -2.10 17.60
C TRP A 81 -24.03 -2.27 17.93
N HIS A 82 -24.91 -1.81 17.04
CA HIS A 82 -26.35 -1.81 17.31
C HIS A 82 -26.95 -3.23 17.35
N LEU A 83 -26.45 -4.14 16.51
CA LEU A 83 -26.99 -5.51 16.40
C LEU A 83 -26.37 -6.51 17.39
N ARG A 84 -25.09 -6.33 17.72
CA ARG A 84 -24.27 -7.35 18.43
C ARG A 84 -23.50 -6.78 19.63
N GLY A 85 -23.60 -5.48 19.91
CA GLY A 85 -22.94 -4.81 21.03
C GLY A 85 -21.50 -4.37 20.78
N GLU A 86 -20.90 -3.75 21.80
CA GLU A 86 -19.58 -3.11 21.74
C GLU A 86 -18.46 -4.03 21.25
N VAL A 87 -18.41 -5.26 21.75
CA VAL A 87 -17.34 -6.21 21.44
C VAL A 87 -17.33 -6.54 19.94
N ALA A 88 -18.50 -6.73 19.33
CA ALA A 88 -18.62 -7.02 17.91
C ALA A 88 -18.22 -5.83 17.04
N ALA A 89 -18.51 -4.60 17.47
CA ALA A 89 -18.09 -3.38 16.78
C ALA A 89 -16.56 -3.23 16.78
N ARG A 90 -15.91 -3.54 17.92
CA ARG A 90 -14.44 -3.52 18.02
C ARG A 90 -13.78 -4.53 17.09
N ILE A 91 -14.26 -5.77 17.06
CA ILE A 91 -13.73 -6.82 16.16
C ILE A 91 -13.85 -6.39 14.70
N GLU A 92 -15.01 -5.86 14.28
CA GLU A 92 -15.21 -5.38 12.90
C GLU A 92 -14.30 -4.20 12.54
N GLY A 93 -14.01 -3.32 13.51
CA GLY A 93 -13.07 -2.21 13.35
C GLY A 93 -11.64 -2.71 13.17
N GLU A 94 -11.19 -3.64 14.00
CA GLU A 94 -9.88 -4.28 13.88
C GLU A 94 -9.73 -5.03 12.55
N GLU A 95 -10.74 -5.78 12.12
CA GLU A 95 -10.75 -6.47 10.83
C GLU A 95 -10.74 -5.51 9.63
N ALA A 96 -11.39 -4.36 9.74
CA ALA A 96 -11.34 -3.32 8.71
C ALA A 96 -9.92 -2.74 8.58
N LEU A 97 -9.26 -2.46 9.72
CA LEU A 97 -7.88 -1.99 9.74
C LEU A 97 -6.89 -3.05 9.27
N ALA A 98 -7.09 -4.31 9.65
CA ALA A 98 -6.27 -5.43 9.17
C ALA A 98 -6.35 -5.56 7.64
N ARG A 99 -7.55 -5.45 7.05
CA ARG A 99 -7.73 -5.45 5.60
C ARG A 99 -7.09 -4.25 4.90
N ALA A 100 -7.17 -3.07 5.51
CA ALA A 100 -6.55 -1.87 4.96
C ALA A 100 -5.00 -1.93 5.03
N ASN A 101 -4.45 -2.58 6.05
CA ASN A 101 -3.01 -2.83 6.18
C ASN A 101 -2.49 -3.99 5.32
N HIS A 102 -3.37 -4.89 4.88
CA HIS A 102 -2.98 -6.03 4.07
C HIS A 102 -2.17 -5.57 2.85
N GLY A 103 -1.10 -6.30 2.52
CA GLY A 103 -0.23 -6.01 1.38
C GLY A 103 0.70 -4.80 1.54
N LEU A 104 0.56 -3.94 2.57
CA LEU A 104 1.48 -2.83 2.81
C LEU A 104 2.87 -3.33 3.26
N LEU A 105 2.91 -4.37 4.09
CA LEU A 105 4.17 -5.00 4.50
C LEU A 105 4.88 -5.67 3.31
N ALA A 106 4.12 -6.31 2.41
CA ALA A 106 4.69 -6.88 1.20
C ALA A 106 5.25 -5.79 0.29
N LEU A 107 4.53 -4.68 0.10
CA LEU A 107 5.00 -3.53 -0.67
C LEU A 107 6.30 -2.96 -0.08
N ASP A 108 6.36 -2.78 1.24
CA ASP A 108 7.56 -2.32 1.96
C ASP A 108 8.76 -3.27 1.78
N THR A 109 8.50 -4.57 1.82
CA THR A 109 9.54 -5.57 1.62
C THR A 109 10.08 -5.52 0.19
N LEU A 110 9.21 -5.42 -0.82
CA LEU A 110 9.60 -5.37 -2.23
C LEU A 110 10.38 -4.09 -2.57
N THR A 111 10.01 -2.95 -1.98
CA THR A 111 10.73 -1.68 -2.18
C THR A 111 12.14 -1.76 -1.59
N GLN A 112 12.28 -2.29 -0.36
CA GLN A 112 13.58 -2.48 0.27
C GLN A 112 14.45 -3.48 -0.49
N LEU A 113 13.87 -4.60 -0.94
CA LEU A 113 14.58 -5.59 -1.77
C LEU A 113 15.07 -4.98 -3.09
N SER A 114 14.30 -4.08 -3.70
CA SER A 114 14.70 -3.41 -4.94
C SER A 114 15.96 -2.56 -4.76
N THR A 115 16.04 -1.79 -3.66
CA THR A 115 17.24 -1.01 -3.33
C THR A 115 18.43 -1.91 -3.01
N ASN A 116 18.21 -2.96 -2.22
CA ASN A 116 19.28 -3.89 -1.84
C ASN A 116 19.85 -4.65 -3.05
N LEU A 117 19.00 -5.01 -4.03
CA LEU A 117 19.48 -5.57 -5.30
C LEU A 117 20.21 -4.55 -6.17
N GLY A 118 19.78 -3.29 -6.17
CA GLY A 118 20.52 -2.21 -6.83
C GLY A 118 21.93 -2.03 -6.25
N LEU A 119 22.06 -2.14 -4.92
CA LEU A 119 23.35 -2.13 -4.23
C LEU A 119 24.16 -3.40 -4.53
N LEU A 120 23.54 -4.58 -4.55
CA LEU A 120 24.22 -5.82 -4.95
C LEU A 120 24.79 -5.70 -6.37
N GLY A 121 24.05 -5.05 -7.28
CA GLY A 121 24.50 -4.78 -8.64
C GLY A 121 25.75 -3.92 -8.71
N THR A 122 25.95 -2.96 -7.80
CA THR A 122 27.22 -2.21 -7.74
C THR A 122 28.37 -3.09 -7.31
N VAL A 123 28.17 -3.93 -6.30
CA VAL A 123 29.20 -4.86 -5.81
C VAL A 123 29.60 -5.81 -6.94
N VAL A 124 28.63 -6.41 -7.62
CA VAL A 124 28.90 -7.33 -8.75
C VAL A 124 29.60 -6.63 -9.90
N GLY A 125 29.16 -5.42 -10.29
CA GLY A 125 29.80 -4.66 -11.36
C GLY A 125 31.24 -4.25 -11.00
N VAL A 126 31.47 -3.76 -9.79
CA VAL A 126 32.84 -3.40 -9.35
C VAL A 126 33.74 -4.64 -9.27
N LEU A 127 33.24 -5.78 -8.79
CA LEU A 127 33.99 -7.04 -8.79
C LEU A 127 34.37 -7.48 -10.21
N GLY A 128 33.48 -7.26 -11.19
CA GLY A 128 33.74 -7.52 -12.60
C GLY A 128 34.81 -6.63 -13.24
N VAL A 129 35.12 -5.46 -12.66
CA VAL A 129 36.15 -4.55 -13.20
C VAL A 129 37.58 -5.07 -12.99
N PHE A 130 37.86 -5.71 -11.85
CA PHE A 130 39.24 -6.07 -11.46
C PHE A 130 39.99 -6.94 -12.51
N PRO A 131 39.41 -8.01 -13.08
CA PRO A 131 40.11 -8.82 -14.09
C PRO A 131 40.46 -8.05 -15.36
N HIS A 132 39.60 -7.13 -15.79
CA HIS A 132 39.80 -6.31 -16.99
C HIS A 132 40.83 -5.21 -16.77
N TYR A 133 40.87 -4.65 -15.56
CA TYR A 133 41.89 -3.68 -15.17
C TYR A 133 43.30 -4.31 -15.20
N LEU A 134 43.46 -5.50 -14.61
CA LEU A 134 44.74 -6.21 -14.57
C LEU A 134 45.24 -6.62 -15.97
N SER A 135 44.32 -6.90 -16.90
CA SER A 135 44.64 -7.31 -18.27
C SER A 135 44.71 -6.15 -19.26
N GLY A 136 44.50 -4.89 -18.83
CA GLY A 136 44.51 -3.71 -19.71
C GLY A 136 43.32 -3.58 -20.65
N HIS A 137 42.29 -4.43 -20.53
CA HIS A 137 41.10 -4.44 -21.38
C HIS A 137 40.09 -3.37 -20.96
N ARG A 138 40.29 -2.14 -21.45
CA ARG A 138 39.49 -0.95 -21.06
C ARG A 138 37.99 -1.10 -21.33
N GLU A 139 37.59 -1.83 -22.38
CA GLU A 139 36.17 -2.03 -22.73
C GLU A 139 35.42 -2.80 -21.63
N GLY A 140 36.00 -3.87 -21.10
CA GLY A 140 35.40 -4.67 -20.04
C GLY A 140 35.26 -3.90 -18.71
N VAL A 141 36.15 -2.93 -18.45
CA VAL A 141 36.01 -2.02 -17.30
C VAL A 141 34.78 -1.14 -17.44
N ILE A 142 34.57 -0.54 -18.62
CA ILE A 142 33.43 0.36 -18.88
C ILE A 142 32.11 -0.41 -18.85
N GLU A 143 32.09 -1.63 -19.40
CA GLU A 143 30.91 -2.49 -19.40
C GLU A 143 30.45 -2.83 -17.98
N ASN A 144 31.36 -3.31 -17.13
CA ASN A 144 31.05 -3.71 -15.76
C ASN A 144 30.69 -2.52 -14.86
N LEU A 145 31.28 -1.35 -15.10
CA LEU A 145 30.86 -0.13 -14.42
C LEU A 145 29.45 0.30 -14.86
N SER A 146 29.11 0.10 -16.14
CA SER A 146 27.76 0.36 -16.64
C SER A 146 26.74 -0.56 -15.99
N VAL A 147 27.05 -1.85 -15.81
CA VAL A 147 26.23 -2.82 -15.05
C VAL A 147 25.91 -2.29 -13.65
N ALA A 148 26.94 -1.84 -12.92
CA ALA A 148 26.79 -1.29 -11.57
C ALA A 148 25.83 -0.08 -11.56
N LEU A 149 25.99 0.85 -12.51
CA LEU A 149 25.18 2.06 -12.55
C LEU A 149 23.72 1.78 -12.95
N TYR A 150 23.49 0.96 -13.97
CA TYR A 150 22.14 0.66 -14.44
C TYR A 150 21.30 -0.07 -13.38
N THR A 151 21.89 -1.04 -12.70
CA THR A 151 21.22 -1.81 -11.64
C THR A 151 20.85 -0.91 -10.45
N THR A 152 21.72 0.02 -10.06
CA THR A 152 21.42 0.99 -8.99
C THR A 152 20.31 1.97 -9.37
N VAL A 153 20.40 2.57 -10.56
CA VAL A 153 19.39 3.53 -11.02
C VAL A 153 18.01 2.86 -11.07
N LEU A 154 17.92 1.64 -11.60
CA LEU A 154 16.66 0.91 -11.65
C LEU A 154 16.15 0.51 -10.25
N GLY A 155 17.02 0.01 -9.37
CA GLY A 155 16.66 -0.31 -7.99
C GLY A 155 16.09 0.91 -7.25
N LEU A 156 16.73 2.08 -7.40
CA LEU A 156 16.28 3.35 -6.84
C LEU A 156 14.93 3.81 -7.43
N LEU A 157 14.74 3.69 -8.75
CA LEU A 157 13.48 4.07 -9.39
C LEU A 157 12.30 3.25 -8.86
N VAL A 158 12.47 1.92 -8.75
CA VAL A 158 11.44 1.02 -8.20
C VAL A 158 11.17 1.35 -6.73
N PHE A 159 12.22 1.59 -5.95
CA PHE A 159 12.09 2.00 -4.55
C PHE A 159 11.31 3.30 -4.39
N LEU A 160 11.69 4.36 -5.11
CA LEU A 160 11.03 5.67 -5.03
C LEU A 160 9.56 5.57 -5.39
N TYR A 161 9.25 4.81 -6.44
CA TYR A 161 7.87 4.55 -6.86
C TYR A 161 7.07 3.85 -5.76
N GLY A 162 7.54 2.69 -5.26
CA GLY A 162 6.79 1.95 -4.25
C GLY A 162 6.73 2.67 -2.89
N PHE A 163 7.80 3.36 -2.48
CA PHE A 163 7.84 4.14 -1.25
C PHE A 163 6.82 5.27 -1.26
N PHE A 164 6.68 5.98 -2.39
CA PHE A 164 5.67 7.02 -2.54
C PHE A 164 4.25 6.47 -2.31
N PHE A 165 3.91 5.35 -2.95
CA PHE A 165 2.58 4.74 -2.80
C PHE A 165 2.37 4.14 -1.41
N GLN A 166 3.40 3.54 -0.81
CA GLN A 166 3.35 3.04 0.55
C GLN A 166 3.01 4.17 1.54
N ARG A 167 3.69 5.33 1.42
CA ARG A 167 3.38 6.51 2.25
C ARG A 167 1.96 7.02 2.03
N LEU A 168 1.51 7.03 0.77
CA LEU A 168 0.15 7.42 0.44
C LEU A 168 -0.89 6.48 1.07
N PHE A 169 -0.69 5.17 0.97
CA PHE A 169 -1.61 4.18 1.54
C PHE A 169 -1.60 4.18 3.06
N GLN A 170 -0.44 4.32 3.71
CA GLN A 170 -0.35 4.50 5.17
C GLN A 170 -1.19 5.69 5.63
N GLY A 171 -1.08 6.83 4.94
CA GLY A 171 -1.91 8.00 5.24
C GLY A 171 -3.41 7.76 5.06
N LEU A 172 -3.83 6.84 4.17
CA LEU A 172 -5.23 6.44 4.02
C LEU A 172 -5.69 5.50 5.14
N VAL A 173 -4.85 4.54 5.55
CA VAL A 173 -5.13 3.65 6.70
C VAL A 173 -5.31 4.47 7.97
N GLU A 174 -4.42 5.43 8.24
CA GLU A 174 -4.53 6.31 9.40
C GLU A 174 -5.81 7.14 9.40
N ARG A 175 -6.25 7.62 8.22
CA ARG A 175 -7.54 8.33 8.09
C ARG A 175 -8.71 7.41 8.40
N LEU A 176 -8.64 6.15 7.97
CA LEU A 176 -9.67 5.15 8.29
C LEU A 176 -9.70 4.85 9.79
N ALA A 177 -8.54 4.62 10.41
CA ALA A 177 -8.42 4.40 11.86
C ALA A 177 -9.07 5.53 12.65
N ARG A 178 -8.72 6.79 12.36
CA ARG A 178 -9.33 7.95 13.02
C ARG A 178 -10.85 8.00 12.86
N ARG A 179 -11.39 7.61 11.70
CA ARG A 179 -12.85 7.56 11.49
C ARG A 179 -13.52 6.48 12.32
N LEU A 180 -12.90 5.31 12.44
CA LEU A 180 -13.41 4.21 13.26
C LEU A 180 -13.36 4.56 14.75
N ASP A 181 -12.28 5.18 15.21
CA ASP A 181 -12.13 5.62 16.61
C ASP A 181 -13.21 6.66 16.98
N LEU A 182 -13.40 7.70 16.14
CA LEU A 182 -14.44 8.71 16.35
C LEU A 182 -15.85 8.10 16.35
N ALA A 183 -16.13 7.14 15.46
CA ALA A 183 -17.41 6.44 15.44
C ALA A 183 -17.64 5.65 16.74
N GLY A 184 -16.64 4.90 17.21
CA GLY A 184 -16.71 4.18 18.49
C GLY A 184 -16.89 5.11 19.69
N GLU A 185 -16.23 6.26 19.70
CA GLU A 185 -16.34 7.25 20.78
C GLU A 185 -17.73 7.93 20.80
N SER A 186 -18.28 8.26 19.62
CA SER A 186 -19.64 8.83 19.51
C SER A 186 -20.73 7.90 20.06
N LEU A 187 -20.60 6.59 19.83
CA LEU A 187 -21.51 5.58 20.35
C LEU A 187 -21.47 5.49 21.88
N ARG A 188 -20.26 5.54 22.46
CA ARG A 188 -20.06 5.52 23.92
C ARG A 188 -20.60 6.75 24.62
N VAL A 189 -20.47 7.93 23.99
CA VAL A 189 -21.03 9.17 24.53
C VAL A 189 -22.55 9.12 24.49
N GLY A 190 -23.15 8.66 23.39
CA GLY A 190 -24.60 8.51 23.25
C GLY A 190 -25.22 7.64 24.33
N GLU A 191 -24.57 6.53 24.68
CA GLU A 191 -25.03 5.60 25.72
C GLU A 191 -24.93 6.21 27.14
N ARG A 192 -23.94 7.07 27.39
CA ARG A 192 -23.81 7.80 28.67
C ARG A 192 -24.77 8.97 28.82
N SER A 193 -25.21 9.58 27.71
CA SER A 193 -26.20 10.66 27.70
C SER A 193 -27.65 10.18 27.75
N GLY A 194 -27.89 8.86 27.69
CA GLY A 194 -29.17 8.25 28.01
C GLY A 194 -29.46 8.28 29.51
N THR A 195 -29.68 9.47 30.06
CA THR A 195 -30.44 9.63 31.32
C THR A 195 -31.91 9.25 31.06
N PRO A 196 -32.57 8.59 32.04
CA PRO A 196 -33.72 7.69 31.87
C PRO A 196 -34.95 8.26 31.17
#